data_AF-A0A7C7RNH2-F1
#
_entry.id   AF-A0A7C7RNH2-F1
#
_cell.length_a   1.000
_cell.length_b   1.000
_cell.length_c   1.000
_cell.angle_alpha   90.00
_cell.angle_beta   90.00
_cell.angle_gamma   90.00
#
_symmetry.space_group_name_H-M   'P 1'
#
loop_
_entity.id
_entity.type
_entity.pdbx_description
1 polymer ?
#
loop_
_entity_poly.entity_id
_entity_poly.type
_entity_poly.pdbx_seq_one_letter_code
_entity_poly.pdbx_strand_id
1 'polypeptide(L)' 'MVKFRLNIFFVIAIVCILLLVGYLWLVLLPAFEGSMQYQGVRIAVITMTAFLALSVLLLIMSMKTE' A
#
# COMPACT_ATOMS: atom_id res chain seq x y z
N MET A 1 14.77 5.86 27.65
CA MET A 1 14.40 4.46 27.33
C MET A 1 13.55 4.46 26.09
N VAL A 2 14.16 4.19 24.93
CA VAL A 2 13.45 4.17 23.65
C VAL A 2 12.62 2.89 23.60
N LYS A 3 11.36 2.98 24.05
CA LYS A 3 10.37 1.92 23.87
C LYS A 3 10.05 1.88 22.38
N PHE A 4 10.91 1.22 21.59
CA PHE A 4 10.52 0.63 20.33
C PHE A 4 9.51 -0.50 20.63
N ARG A 5 8.32 -0.14 21.10
CA ARG A 5 7.12 -0.93 20.80
C ARG A 5 6.85 -0.70 19.33
N LEU A 6 7.69 -1.24 18.45
CA LEU A 6 7.27 -1.49 17.08
C LEU A 6 6.04 -2.39 17.20
N ASN A 7 4.88 -1.76 17.18
CA ASN A 7 3.61 -2.40 17.44
C ASN A 7 3.49 -3.55 16.43
N ILE A 8 3.31 -4.80 16.87
CA ILE A 8 3.18 -5.94 15.95
C ILE A 8 2.11 -5.65 14.89
N PHE A 9 1.05 -4.91 15.28
CA PHE A 9 0.03 -4.39 14.37
C PHE A 9 0.59 -3.53 13.24
N PHE A 10 1.58 -2.67 13.50
CA PHE A 10 2.21 -1.83 12.50
C PHE A 10 3.05 -2.65 11.52
N VAL A 11 3.80 -3.63 12.02
CA VAL A 11 4.58 -4.55 11.17
C VAL A 11 3.64 -5.37 10.27
N ILE A 12 2.55 -5.90 10.83
CA ILE A 12 1.53 -6.64 10.07
C ILE A 12 0.85 -5.73 9.03
N ALA A 13 0.52 -4.50 9.39
CA ALA A 13 -0.07 -3.54 8.46
C ALA A 13 0.86 -3.26 7.27
N ILE A 14 2.14 -3.01 7.52
CA ILE A 14 3.14 -2.81 6.44
C ILE A 14 3.21 -4.04 5.54
N VAL A 15 3.31 -5.23 6.10
CA VAL A 15 3.38 -6.49 5.32
C VAL A 15 2.12 -6.67 4.47
N CYS A 16 0.95 -6.37 5.04
CA CYS A 16 -0.33 -6.47 4.33
C CYS A 16 -0.41 -5.45 3.17
N ILE A 17 0.04 -4.21 3.39
CA ILE A 17 0.14 -3.17 2.35
C ILE A 17 1.07 -3.64 1.22
N LEU A 18 2.23 -4.20 1.58
CA LEU A 18 3.24 -4.63 0.61
C LEU A 18 2.75 -5.81 -0.24
N LEU A 19 2.09 -6.79 0.39
CA LEU A 19 1.41 -7.89 -0.29
C LEU A 19 0.30 -7.39 -1.22
N LEU A 20 -0.51 -6.44 -0.75
CA LEU A 20 -1.61 -5.87 -1.54
C LEU A 20 -1.07 -5.16 -2.79
N VAL A 21 -0.07 -4.29 -2.64
CA VAL A 21 0.57 -3.58 -3.76
C VAL A 21 1.19 -4.57 -4.74
N GLY A 22 1.91 -5.57 -4.24
CA GLY A 22 2.48 -6.64 -5.06
C GLY A 22 1.42 -7.39 -5.86
N TYR A 23 0.30 -7.76 -5.23
CA TYR A 23 -0.81 -8.43 -5.91
C TYR A 23 -1.45 -7.55 -6.98
N LEU A 24 -1.71 -6.27 -6.69
CA LEU A 24 -2.31 -5.35 -7.65
C LEU A 24 -1.41 -5.13 -8.88
N TRP A 25 -0.10 -5.07 -8.71
CA TRP A 25 0.83 -4.83 -9.82
C TRP A 25 1.23 -6.10 -10.57
N LEU A 26 1.54 -7.20 -9.87
CA LEU A 26 2.10 -8.41 -10.48
C LEU A 26 1.04 -9.42 -10.91
N VAL A 27 -0.16 -9.38 -10.34
CA VAL A 27 -1.24 -10.32 -10.67
C VAL A 27 -2.36 -9.58 -11.39
N LEU A 28 -2.92 -8.54 -10.77
CA LEU A 28 -4.11 -7.87 -11.30
C LEU A 28 -3.82 -7.11 -12.60
N LEU A 29 -2.71 -6.38 -12.69
CA LEU A 29 -2.33 -5.64 -13.90
C LEU A 29 -2.15 -6.56 -15.13
N PRO A 30 -1.28 -7.59 -15.09
CA PRO A 30 -1.09 -8.48 -16.24
C PRO A 30 -2.29 -9.38 -16.52
N ALA A 31 -3.10 -9.74 -15.50
CA ALA A 31 -4.32 -10.52 -15.73
C ALA A 31 -5.36 -9.77 -16.58
N PHE A 32 -5.32 -8.43 -16.60
CA PHE A 32 -6.22 -7.60 -17.39
C PHE A 32 -5.58 -7.05 -18.68
N GLU A 33 -4.30 -7.33 -18.95
CA GLU A 33 -3.63 -6.94 -20.20
C GLU A 33 -4.33 -7.59 -21.40
N GLY A 34 -5.04 -6.78 -22.18
CA GLY A 34 -5.83 -7.22 -23.34
C GLY A 34 -7.34 -7.04 -23.19
N SER A 35 -7.84 -6.66 -22.02
CA SER A 35 -9.25 -6.34 -21.80
C SER A 35 -9.54 -4.83 -21.97
N MET A 36 -10.74 -4.46 -22.42
CA MET A 36 -11.17 -3.05 -22.49
C MET A 36 -11.21 -2.36 -21.12
N GLN A 37 -11.20 -3.13 -20.03
CA GLN A 37 -11.26 -2.65 -18.65
C GLN A 37 -9.88 -2.35 -18.06
N TYR A 38 -8.80 -2.65 -18.79
CA TYR A 38 -7.42 -2.45 -18.34
C TYR A 38 -7.14 -1.00 -17.88
N GLN A 39 -7.64 0.00 -18.60
CA GLN A 39 -7.46 1.40 -18.20
C GLN A 39 -8.15 1.72 -16.87
N GLY A 40 -9.36 1.21 -16.65
CA GLY A 40 -10.09 1.41 -15.40
C GLY A 40 -9.38 0.74 -14.21
N VAL A 41 -8.94 -0.51 -14.39
CA VAL A 41 -8.19 -1.25 -13.37
C VAL A 41 -6.86 -0.56 -13.07
N ARG A 42 -6.14 -0.09 -14.09
CA ARG A 42 -4.86 0.63 -13.91
C ARG A 42 -5.04 1.92 -13.12
N ILE A 43 -6.08 2.70 -13.40
CA ILE A 43 -6.39 3.92 -12.64
C ILE A 43 -6.72 3.56 -11.19
N ALA A 44 -7.58 2.56 -10.96
CA ALA A 44 -7.94 2.12 -9.61
C ALA A 44 -6.70 1.67 -8.82
N VAL A 45 -5.83 0.88 -9.45
CA VAL A 45 -4.56 0.42 -8.84
C VAL A 45 -3.69 1.61 -8.45
N ILE A 46 -3.46 2.55 -9.36
CA ILE A 46 -2.65 3.76 -9.09
C ILE A 46 -3.25 4.57 -7.94
N THR A 47 -4.57 4.80 -7.94
CA THR A 47 -5.24 5.55 -6.88
C THR A 47 -5.14 4.86 -5.52
N MET A 48 -5.29 3.53 -5.45
CA MET A 48 -5.06 2.77 -4.23
C MET A 48 -3.61 2.89 -3.76
N THR A 49 -2.64 2.78 -4.68
CA THR A 49 -1.22 2.89 -4.33
C THR A 49 -0.90 4.28 -3.77
N ALA A 50 -1.48 5.34 -4.35
CA ALA A 50 -1.34 6.70 -3.85
C ALA A 50 -1.92 6.88 -2.44
N PHE A 51 -3.12 6.33 -2.18
CA PHE A 51 -3.75 6.37 -0.86
C PHE A 51 -2.94 5.61 0.20
N LEU A 52 -2.39 4.46 -0.16
CA LEU A 52 -1.51 3.65 0.69
C LEU A 52 -0.23 4.43 1.01
N ALA A 53 0.40 5.06 0.02
CA ALA A 53 1.58 5.90 0.22
C ALA A 53 1.31 7.09 1.14
N LEU A 54 0.15 7.75 0.98
CA LEU A 54 -0.31 8.83 1.85
C LEU A 54 -0.50 8.35 3.29
N SER A 55 -1.08 7.17 3.48
CA SER A 55 -1.28 6.57 4.80
C SER A 55 0.06 6.29 5.50
N VAL A 56 1.05 5.80 4.76
CA VAL A 56 2.43 5.57 5.27
C VAL A 56 3.09 6.90 5.62
N LEU A 57 2.98 7.92 4.77
CA LEU A 57 3.52 9.27 5.04
C LEU A 57 2.93 9.89 6.31
N LEU A 58 1.61 9.83 6.47
CA LEU A 58 0.91 10.34 7.65
C LEU A 58 1.33 9.59 8.92
N LEU A 59 1.55 8.28 8.83
CA LEU A 59 2.06 7.45 9.91
C LEU A 59 3.48 7.86 10.31
N ILE A 60 4.37 8.05 9.34
CA ILE A 60 5.75 8.51 9.59
C ILE A 60 5.75 9.90 10.23
N MET A 61 4.90 10.81 9.75
CA MET A 61 4.76 12.14 10.33
C MET A 61 4.25 12.07 11.77
N SER A 62 3.22 11.28 12.05
CA SER A 62 2.69 11.11 13.42
C SER A 62 3.75 10.58 14.38
N MET A 63 4.58 9.61 13.95
CA MET A 63 5.67 9.10 14.79
C MET A 63 6.82 10.07 15.01
N LYS A 64 6.96 11.10 14.17
CA LYS A 64 8.01 12.12 14.29
C LYS A 64 7.58 13.32 15.17
N THR A 65 6.29 13.42 15.46
CA THR A 65 5.71 14.50 16.30
C THR A 65 5.68 14.14 17.79
N GLU A 66 5.94 12.88 18.17
CA GLU A 66 6.19 12.46 19.56
C GLU A 66 7.65 12.57 20.00
#